data_AF-A0A7W4CMB5-F1
#
_entry.id   AF-A0A7W4CMB5-F1
#
_cell.length_a   1.000
_cell.length_b   1.000
_cell.length_c   1.000
_cell.angle_alpha   90.00
_cell.angle_beta   90.00
_cell.angle_gamma   90.00
#
_symmetry.space_group_name_H-M   'P 1'
#
loop_
_entity.id
_entity.type
_entity.pdbx_description
1 polymer ?
#
loop_
_entity_poly.entity_id
_entity_poly.type
_entity_poly.pdbx_seq_one_letter_code
_entity_poly.pdbx_strand_id
1 'polypeptide(L)' 'MNNMIWLMRAARWVRNPPSARQAAMVAAIVAVVVAIGTIEWMGWVPDWAQMDRPGHGGPRVPMP' A
#
# COMPACT_ATOMS: atom_id res chain seq x y z
N MET A 1 -13.89 -9.40 15.75
CA MET A 1 -13.08 -8.44 14.96
C MET A 1 -13.55 -7.03 15.34
N ASN A 2 -12.85 -6.34 16.24
CA ASN A 2 -13.41 -5.15 16.90
C ASN A 2 -13.01 -3.85 16.18
N ASN A 3 -13.84 -3.43 15.22
CA ASN A 3 -13.72 -2.16 14.48
C ASN A 3 -13.66 -0.92 15.42
N MET A 4 -14.24 -1.04 16.62
CA MET A 4 -14.26 0.03 17.63
C MET A 4 -12.86 0.50 18.06
N ILE A 5 -11.87 -0.41 18.11
CA ILE A 5 -10.50 -0.08 18.56
C ILE A 5 -9.81 0.86 17.56
N TRP A 6 -10.08 0.68 16.27
CA TRP A 6 -9.53 1.54 15.21
C TRP A 6 -10.08 2.96 15.29
N LEU A 7 -11.40 3.09 15.48
CA LEU A 7 -12.05 4.39 15.64
C LEU A 7 -11.53 5.14 16.88
N MET A 8 -11.34 4.44 18.00
CA MET A 8 -10.78 5.03 19.21
C MET A 8 -9.33 5.53 19.02
N ARG A 9 -8.50 4.82 18.26
CA ARG A 9 -7.14 5.28 17.90
C ARG A 9 -7.16 6.52 17.00
N ALA A 10 -8.03 6.54 15.99
CA ALA A 10 -8.18 7.68 15.10
C ALA A 10 -8.62 8.94 15.90
N ALA A 11 -9.62 8.78 16.78
CA ALA A 11 -10.05 9.86 17.67
C ALA A 11 -8.93 10.33 18.61
N ARG A 12 -8.07 9.41 19.08
CA ARG A 12 -6.91 9.74 19.90
C ARG A 12 -5.83 10.50 19.13
N TRP A 13 -5.60 10.18 17.86
CA TRP A 13 -4.68 10.95 17.00
C TRP A 13 -5.11 12.41 16.84
N VAL A 14 -6.42 12.69 16.77
CA VAL A 14 -6.93 14.08 16.70
C VAL A 14 -6.71 14.83 18.02
N ARG A 15 -6.90 14.15 19.17
CA ARG A 15 -6.82 14.77 20.50
C ARG A 15 -5.40 14.84 21.07
N ASN A 16 -4.57 13.86 20.75
CA ASN A 16 -3.18 13.75 21.20
C ASN A 16 -2.35 13.22 20.02
N PRO A 17 -1.97 14.10 19.09
CA PRO A 17 -1.28 13.68 17.88
C PRO A 17 0.07 13.05 18.24
N PRO A 18 0.47 11.97 17.55
CA PRO A 18 1.85 11.51 17.62
C PRO A 18 2.80 12.64 17.20
N SER A 19 4.06 12.55 17.60
CA SER A 19 5.07 13.57 17.26
C SER A 19 4.99 13.96 15.78
N ALA A 20 5.09 15.26 15.48
CA ALA A 20 4.96 15.77 14.11
C ALA A 20 5.90 15.05 13.12
N ARG A 21 7.08 14.63 13.60
CA ARG A 21 8.05 13.82 12.85
C ARG A 21 7.49 12.45 12.43
N GLN A 22 6.82 11.72 13.32
CA GLN A 22 6.19 10.44 12.97
C GLN A 22 5.05 10.62 11.98
N ALA A 23 4.19 11.63 12.18
CA ALA A 23 3.09 11.92 11.26
C ALA A 23 3.61 12.28 9.85
N ALA A 24 4.65 13.11 9.77
CA ALA A 24 5.31 13.46 8.52
C ALA A 24 5.95 12.25 7.83
N MET A 25 6.58 11.34 8.59
CA MET A 25 7.15 10.11 8.03
C MET A 25 6.08 9.22 7.41
N VAL A 26 4.96 9.01 8.12
CA VAL A 26 3.84 8.22 7.59
C VAL A 26 3.22 8.89 6.37
N ALA A 27 3.01 10.21 6.41
CA ALA A 27 2.49 10.97 5.28
C ALA A 27 3.39 10.86 4.05
N ALA A 28 4.72 10.92 4.21
CA ALA A 28 5.68 10.73 3.13
C ALA A 28 5.59 9.32 2.52
N ILE A 29 5.49 8.28 3.35
CA ILE A 29 5.33 6.90 2.87
C ILE A 29 4.03 6.75 2.07
N VAL A 30 2.91 7.27 2.60
CA VAL A 30 1.61 7.23 1.90
C VAL A 30 1.70 7.98 0.57
N ALA A 31 2.34 9.15 0.54
CA ALA A 31 2.53 9.92 -0.68
C ALA A 31 3.34 9.13 -1.73
N VAL A 32 4.40 8.44 -1.32
CA VAL A 32 5.20 7.58 -2.22
C VAL A 32 4.35 6.43 -2.78
N VAL A 33 3.59 5.74 -1.93
CA VAL A 33 2.72 4.63 -2.38
C VAL A 33 1.66 5.11 -3.37
N VAL A 34 1.03 6.26 -3.09
CA VAL A 34 0.03 6.86 -3.99
C VAL A 34 0.67 7.30 -5.31
N ALA A 35 1.86 7.91 -5.28
CA ALA A 35 2.59 8.30 -6.47
C ALA A 35 2.92 7.09 -7.36
N ILE A 36 3.44 6.01 -6.77
CA ILE A 36 3.74 4.78 -7.53
C ILE A 36 2.45 4.19 -8.11
N GLY A 37 1.40 4.05 -7.31
CA GLY A 37 0.12 3.49 -7.77
C GLY A 37 -0.55 4.31 -8.88
N THR A 38 -0.40 5.64 -8.86
CA THR A 38 -0.90 6.52 -9.93
C THR A 38 -0.07 6.43 -11.20
N ILE A 39 1.26 6.35 -11.09
CA ILE A 39 2.18 6.12 -12.23
C ILE A 39 1.88 4.78 -12.92
N GLU A 40 1.68 3.73 -12.13
CA GLU A 40 1.24 2.40 -12.60
C GLU A 40 -0.10 2.48 -13.33
N TRP A 41 -1.08 3.17 -12.75
CA TRP A 41 -2.41 3.32 -13.35
C TRP A 41 -2.40 4.12 -14.66
N MET A 42 -1.52 5.12 -14.78
CA MET A 42 -1.33 5.89 -16.01
C MET A 42 -0.54 5.13 -17.09
N GLY A 43 -0.01 3.94 -16.78
CA GLY A 43 0.78 3.14 -17.73
C GLY A 43 2.13 3.77 -18.06
N TRP A 44 2.65 4.67 -17.22
CA TRP A 44 3.95 5.31 -17.41
C TRP A 44 5.12 4.48 -16.89
N VAL A 45 4.84 3.26 -16.45
CA VAL A 45 5.85 2.36 -15.90
C VAL A 45 6.62 1.75 -17.06
N PRO A 46 7.94 2.00 -17.12
CA PRO A 46 8.78 1.45 -18.18
C PRO A 46 8.88 -0.07 -18.06
N ASP A 47 9.15 -0.75 -19.17
CA ASP A 47 9.12 -2.22 -19.28
C ASP A 47 10.03 -2.92 -18.27
N TRP A 48 11.15 -2.31 -17.88
CA TRP A 48 12.09 -2.87 -16.89
C TRP A 48 11.53 -2.86 -15.45
N ALA A 49 10.51 -2.05 -15.19
CA ALA A 49 9.87 -1.90 -13.88
C ALA A 49 8.51 -2.59 -13.81
N GLN A 50 8.00 -3.13 -14.92
CA GLN A 50 6.73 -3.85 -14.91
C GLN A 50 6.89 -5.22 -14.25
N MET A 51 5.86 -5.60 -13.49
CA MET A 51 5.81 -6.91 -12.86
C MET A 51 5.21 -7.91 -13.86
N ASP A 52 5.95 -8.95 -14.20
CA ASP A 52 5.42 -10.07 -14.98
C ASP A 52 4.26 -10.71 -14.18
N ARG A 53 3.03 -10.44 -14.59
CA ARG A 53 1.84 -11.04 -13.98
C ARG A 53 1.84 -12.52 -14.36
N PRO A 54 2.00 -13.47 -13.42
CA PRO A 54 1.77 -14.87 -13.71
C PRO A 54 0.28 -14.98 -14.07
N GLY A 55 -0.02 -15.33 -15.31
CA GLY A 55 -1.38 -15.71 -15.69
C GLY A 55 -1.87 -16.77 -14.70
N HIS A 56 -3.15 -16.74 -14.34
CA HIS A 56 -3.77 -17.64 -13.35
C HIS A 56 -3.76 -19.13 -13.77
N GLY A 57 -2.97 -19.52 -14.78
CA GLY A 57 -2.60 -20.89 -15.10
C GLY A 57 -1.14 -21.13 -14.68
N GLY A 58 -0.92 -21.39 -13.40
CA GLY A 58 0.36 -21.96 -12.95
C GLY A 58 0.67 -23.27 -13.70
N PRO A 59 1.96 -23.65 -13.83
CA PRO A 59 2.34 -24.88 -14.50
C PRO A 59 1.54 -26.04 -13.92
N ARG A 60 0.75 -26.72 -14.75
CA ARG A 60 0.13 -27.99 -14.36
C ARG A 60 1.27 -28.98 -14.15
N VAL A 61 1.74 -29.09 -12.92
CA VAL A 61 2.70 -30.11 -12.53
C VAL A 61 2.02 -31.45 -12.80
N PRO A 62 2.47 -32.25 -13.77
CA PRO A 62 1.92 -33.58 -13.99
C PRO A 62 2.29 -34.40 -12.76
N MET A 63 1.30 -34.84 -11.98
CA MET A 63 1.56 -35.80 -10.92
C MET A 63 1.69 -37.20 -11.55
N PRO A 64 2.71 -38.00 -11.15
CA PRO A 64 2.91 -39.37 -11.59
C PRO A 64 1.85 -40.34 -11.06
#